data_AF-A0A182R1F7-F1
#
_entry.id   AF-A0A182R1F7-F1
#
_cell.length_a   1.000
_cell.length_b   1.000
_cell.length_c   1.000
_cell.angle_alpha   90.00
_cell.angle_beta   90.00
_cell.angle_gamma   90.00
#
_symmetry.space_group_name_H-M   'P 1'
#
loop_
_entity.id
_entity.type
_entity.pdbx_description
1 polymer ?
#
loop_
_entity_poly.entity_id
_entity_poly.type
_entity_poly.pdbx_seq_one_letter_code
_entity_poly.pdbx_strand_id
1 'polypeptide(L)'
;MLCPELWSFPVPTYKVTKSENATRQVGRIRKITDAQQLNSSVSIVIPGNEPLCLQGLEEDLSVDTCTIYRVHRLPVLQLLAKPFVEAFVKRGKLYAISINTSLETDDTASISAAGMLTMSIMRETYERIEGTLSSQVRTRKGDKHVVKLDLKSPDVREQIKNTTLAFDMLLRWIPPDNEGGNFDGDSSARVSSSSIEKYLQNQCSLKVELIPAGCQKVLRHDESIPVLRSATSKADSNETYCTQEELLEYIGLLVLDCDTVGTEYINSYTIEGCQRPTETLSILHRRGLITADEIKCCILRLVELVNQQISSGTLPWVALHVQGFPNEPRMDSGRQRECGVYWNHDSAYTAIITCDELVQWSKVFGCHT
;
A
#
# COMPACT_ATOMS: atom_id res chain seq x y z
N MET A 1 -41.02 -16.73 -23.28
CA MET A 1 -39.83 -16.61 -22.42
C MET A 1 -39.73 -15.15 -22.02
N LEU A 2 -39.91 -14.85 -20.74
CA LEU A 2 -39.76 -13.49 -20.21
C LEU A 2 -38.26 -13.18 -20.21
N CYS A 3 -37.82 -12.21 -21.01
CA CYS A 3 -36.48 -11.63 -20.86
C CYS A 3 -36.37 -11.11 -19.42
N PRO A 4 -35.43 -11.59 -18.60
CA PRO A 4 -35.20 -10.97 -17.30
C PRO A 4 -34.82 -9.52 -17.57
N GLU A 5 -35.40 -8.59 -16.82
CA GLU A 5 -34.99 -7.19 -16.85
C GLU A 5 -33.48 -7.14 -16.61
N LEU A 6 -32.73 -6.79 -17.66
CA LEU A 6 -31.32 -6.48 -17.54
C LEU A 6 -31.24 -5.22 -16.70
N TRP A 7 -31.01 -5.38 -15.39
CA TRP A 7 -30.64 -4.26 -14.54
C TRP A 7 -29.42 -3.59 -15.16
N SER A 8 -29.64 -2.37 -15.68
CA SER A 8 -28.55 -1.54 -16.17
C SER A 8 -27.75 -1.06 -14.98
N PHE A 9 -26.71 -1.81 -14.61
CA PHE A 9 -25.80 -1.40 -13.55
C PHE A 9 -25.01 -0.18 -14.05
N PRO A 10 -25.03 0.95 -13.32
CA PRO A 10 -24.20 2.09 -13.67
C PRO A 10 -22.72 1.70 -13.58
N VAL A 11 -21.89 2.26 -14.47
CA VAL A 11 -20.44 2.07 -14.43
C VAL A 11 -19.92 2.58 -13.07
N PRO A 12 -19.19 1.75 -12.30
CA PRO A 12 -18.59 2.19 -11.04
C PRO A 12 -17.70 3.40 -11.26
N THR A 13 -17.73 4.37 -10.34
CA THR A 13 -16.90 5.56 -10.45
C THR A 13 -15.46 5.25 -10.04
N TYR A 14 -14.52 5.54 -10.94
CA TYR A 14 -13.09 5.42 -10.69
C TYR A 14 -12.33 6.60 -11.30
N LYS A 15 -11.18 6.92 -10.71
CA LYS A 15 -10.24 7.91 -11.24
C LYS A 15 -8.95 7.20 -11.60
N VAL A 16 -8.58 7.25 -12.88
CA VAL A 16 -7.25 6.85 -13.34
C VAL A 16 -6.45 8.12 -13.62
N THR A 17 -5.26 8.19 -13.05
CA THR A 17 -4.27 9.22 -13.37
C THR A 17 -3.05 8.54 -13.97
N LYS A 18 -2.75 8.90 -15.21
CA LYS A 18 -1.55 8.48 -15.93
C LYS A 18 -0.50 9.59 -15.83
N SER A 19 0.71 9.22 -15.46
CA SER A 19 1.87 10.11 -15.50
C SER A 19 3.00 9.41 -16.24
N GLU A 20 3.25 9.88 -17.47
CA GLU A 20 4.41 9.52 -18.29
C GLU A 20 5.43 10.63 -18.13
N ASN A 21 6.71 10.35 -17.86
CA ASN A 21 7.77 11.31 -18.15
C ASN A 21 9.17 10.67 -18.06
N ALA A 22 9.89 10.68 -19.18
CA ALA A 22 11.32 10.48 -19.28
C ALA A 22 12.11 11.50 -18.42
N THR A 23 13.29 11.10 -17.92
CA THR A 23 14.45 11.93 -17.49
C THR A 23 14.65 12.50 -16.06
N ARG A 24 13.80 12.33 -15.04
CA ARG A 24 14.21 12.67 -13.63
C ARG A 24 13.60 11.72 -12.60
N GLN A 25 14.25 10.57 -12.39
CA GLN A 25 13.73 9.43 -11.63
C GLN A 25 13.57 9.71 -10.11
N VAL A 26 14.53 10.36 -9.43
CA VAL A 26 14.54 10.40 -7.94
C VAL A 26 13.53 11.36 -7.29
N GLY A 27 13.38 12.58 -7.82
CA GLY A 27 12.48 13.59 -7.24
C GLY A 27 10.99 13.25 -7.41
N ARG A 28 10.66 12.42 -8.40
CA ARG A 28 9.29 11.99 -8.70
C ARG A 28 8.88 10.76 -7.91
N ILE A 29 9.79 9.80 -7.64
CA ILE A 29 9.54 8.65 -6.76
C ILE A 29 8.94 9.13 -5.42
N ARG A 30 9.43 10.24 -4.86
CA ARG A 30 8.84 10.85 -3.65
C ARG A 30 7.34 11.16 -3.80
N LYS A 31 6.91 11.78 -4.91
CA LYS A 31 5.48 12.04 -5.15
C LYS A 31 4.64 10.76 -5.29
N ILE A 32 5.22 9.68 -5.84
CA ILE A 32 4.56 8.37 -5.98
C ILE A 32 4.23 7.79 -4.61
N THR A 33 5.22 7.86 -3.72
CA THR A 33 5.20 7.17 -2.43
C THR A 33 4.55 8.00 -1.32
N ASP A 34 4.63 9.33 -1.38
CA ASP A 34 4.12 10.23 -0.35
C ASP A 34 2.58 10.29 -0.32
N ALA A 35 1.91 9.94 -1.42
CA ALA A 35 0.44 9.95 -1.52
C ALA A 35 -0.23 8.81 -0.73
N GLN A 36 0.50 7.75 -0.41
CA GLN A 36 -0.02 6.53 0.22
C GLN A 36 0.98 6.00 1.26
N GLN A 37 0.69 6.30 2.53
CA GLN A 37 1.60 5.99 3.64
C GLN A 37 1.47 4.52 4.11
N LEU A 38 0.29 3.91 3.92
CA LEU A 38 0.01 2.53 4.32
C LEU A 38 -0.35 1.70 3.09
N ASN A 39 0.38 0.59 2.90
CA ASN A 39 0.20 -0.32 1.77
C ASN A 39 -0.06 -1.72 2.29
N SER A 40 -1.07 -2.38 1.71
CA SER A 40 -1.53 -3.72 2.10
C SER A 40 -0.75 -4.82 1.37
N SER A 41 -0.36 -4.55 0.12
CA SER A 41 0.46 -5.47 -0.65
C SER A 41 1.29 -4.79 -1.71
N VAL A 42 2.42 -5.41 -2.03
CA VAL A 42 3.31 -5.06 -3.14
C VAL A 42 3.53 -6.33 -3.95
N SER A 43 3.43 -6.21 -5.27
CA SER A 43 3.75 -7.28 -6.22
C SER A 43 4.71 -6.75 -7.27
N ILE A 44 5.81 -7.47 -7.49
CA ILE A 44 6.86 -7.10 -8.44
C ILE A 44 6.90 -8.16 -9.52
N VAL A 45 6.94 -7.73 -10.79
CA VAL A 45 7.03 -8.60 -11.97
C VAL A 45 8.31 -8.28 -12.72
N ILE A 46 9.16 -9.29 -12.89
CA ILE A 46 10.42 -9.21 -13.63
C ILE A 46 10.37 -10.26 -14.74
N PRO A 47 10.31 -9.85 -16.02
CA PRO A 47 10.46 -10.73 -17.17
C PRO A 47 11.90 -11.23 -17.31
N GLY A 48 12.24 -12.22 -16.49
CA GLY A 48 13.56 -12.83 -16.40
C GLY A 48 13.76 -13.53 -15.06
N ASN A 49 14.86 -14.27 -14.94
CA ASN A 49 15.29 -14.85 -13.66
C ASN A 49 16.48 -14.05 -13.13
N GLU A 50 16.20 -13.13 -12.19
CA GLU A 50 17.19 -12.23 -11.59
C GLU A 50 17.32 -12.50 -10.08
N PRO A 51 17.97 -13.60 -9.68
CA PRO A 51 17.95 -14.08 -8.29
C PRO A 51 18.59 -13.09 -7.31
N LEU A 52 19.65 -12.39 -7.71
CA LEU A 52 20.32 -11.38 -6.87
C LEU A 52 19.41 -10.16 -6.64
N CYS A 53 18.72 -9.71 -7.68
CA CYS A 53 17.75 -8.62 -7.56
C CYS A 53 16.59 -9.03 -6.66
N LEU A 54 16.05 -10.24 -6.84
CA LEU A 54 14.97 -10.77 -6.02
C LEU A 54 15.35 -10.90 -4.55
N GLN A 55 16.54 -11.41 -4.24
CA GLN A 55 17.04 -11.47 -2.87
C GLN A 55 17.14 -10.06 -2.27
N GLY A 56 17.68 -9.12 -3.04
CA GLY A 56 17.69 -7.74 -2.61
C GLY A 56 16.29 -7.20 -2.34
N LEU A 57 15.33 -7.40 -3.25
CA LEU A 57 13.97 -6.91 -3.07
C LEU A 57 13.31 -7.51 -1.83
N GLU A 58 13.61 -8.76 -1.49
CA GLU A 58 13.20 -9.35 -0.22
C GLU A 58 13.81 -8.59 0.96
N GLU A 59 15.11 -8.35 0.97
CA GLU A 59 15.81 -7.59 2.02
C GLU A 59 15.22 -6.18 2.20
N ASP A 60 14.91 -5.49 1.10
CA ASP A 60 14.29 -4.16 1.11
C ASP A 60 12.84 -4.18 1.63
N LEU A 61 12.12 -5.30 1.47
CA LEU A 61 10.76 -5.51 1.98
C LEU A 61 10.72 -6.17 3.36
N SER A 62 11.87 -6.70 3.82
CA SER A 62 12.04 -7.43 5.07
C SER A 62 12.89 -6.70 6.10
N VAL A 63 13.32 -5.45 5.83
CA VAL A 63 14.23 -4.64 6.66
C VAL A 63 14.07 -4.97 8.15
N ASP A 64 15.07 -5.68 8.70
CA ASP A 64 15.32 -6.40 9.97
C ASP A 64 14.43 -6.20 11.24
N THR A 65 13.21 -5.70 11.10
CA THR A 65 12.25 -5.38 12.17
C THR A 65 10.81 -5.57 11.73
N CYS A 66 10.56 -6.29 10.63
CA CYS A 66 9.26 -6.45 9.99
C CYS A 66 8.28 -7.37 10.78
N THR A 67 8.28 -7.27 12.11
CA THR A 67 7.29 -7.90 12.96
C THR A 67 6.00 -7.10 12.88
N ILE A 68 5.00 -7.68 12.24
CA ILE A 68 3.65 -7.15 12.20
C ILE A 68 2.85 -7.88 13.27
N TYR A 69 2.10 -7.14 14.07
CA TYR A 69 1.28 -7.68 15.13
C TYR A 69 -0.19 -7.47 14.83
N ARG A 70 -1.01 -8.46 15.11
CA ARG A 70 -2.45 -8.33 15.20
C ARG A 70 -2.83 -8.16 16.66
N VAL A 71 -3.43 -7.03 16.99
CA VAL A 71 -3.87 -6.70 18.34
C VAL A 71 -5.39 -6.72 18.36
N HIS A 72 -5.97 -7.55 19.21
CA HIS A 72 -7.43 -7.64 19.32
C HIS A 72 -7.97 -6.63 20.30
N ARG A 73 -9.07 -5.95 19.92
CA ARG A 73 -9.82 -4.99 20.73
C ARG A 73 -8.93 -3.97 21.44
N LEU A 74 -7.99 -3.36 20.71
CA LEU A 74 -7.14 -2.30 21.21
C LEU A 74 -7.97 -1.04 21.51
N PRO A 75 -8.13 -0.63 22.78
CA PRO A 75 -8.94 0.53 23.13
C PRO A 75 -8.29 1.82 22.66
N VAL A 76 -9.10 2.77 22.16
CA VAL A 76 -8.59 4.09 21.73
C VAL A 76 -7.92 4.82 22.88
N LEU A 77 -8.46 4.73 24.10
CA LEU A 77 -7.85 5.34 25.29
C LEU A 77 -6.43 4.82 25.58
N GLN A 78 -6.13 3.57 25.21
CA GLN A 78 -4.78 3.01 25.37
C GLN A 78 -3.79 3.62 24.37
N LEU A 79 -4.24 3.92 23.14
CA LEU A 79 -3.46 4.63 22.13
C LEU A 79 -3.15 6.07 22.55
N LEU A 80 -4.02 6.69 23.35
CA LEU A 80 -3.84 8.04 23.90
C LEU A 80 -3.05 8.07 25.22
N ALA A 81 -2.75 6.91 25.80
CA ALA A 81 -2.09 6.84 27.09
C ALA A 81 -0.66 7.40 27.00
N LYS A 82 -0.30 8.28 27.94
CA LYS A 82 1.03 8.91 27.98
C LYS A 82 2.20 7.91 27.87
N PRO A 83 2.20 6.75 28.57
CA PRO A 83 3.28 5.78 28.43
C PRO A 83 3.40 5.22 27.00
N PHE A 84 2.27 4.97 26.33
CA PHE A 84 2.24 4.47 24.97
C PHE A 84 2.77 5.50 23.97
N VAL A 85 2.27 6.73 24.05
CA VAL A 85 2.67 7.84 23.17
C VAL A 85 4.16 8.15 23.30
N GLU A 86 4.66 8.30 24.52
CA GLU A 86 6.08 8.61 24.77
C GLU A 86 7.01 7.49 24.32
N ALA A 87 6.61 6.23 24.48
CA ALA A 87 7.46 5.09 24.16
C ALA A 87 7.46 4.75 22.65
N PHE A 88 6.31 4.77 21.99
CA PHE A 88 6.16 4.20 20.65
C PHE A 88 5.90 5.25 19.56
N VAL A 89 5.13 6.29 19.88
CA VAL A 89 4.73 7.31 18.89
C VAL A 89 5.79 8.41 18.74
N LYS A 90 6.39 8.85 19.86
CA LYS A 90 7.41 9.92 19.84
C LYS A 90 8.80 9.41 19.54
N ARG A 91 9.16 8.21 20.00
CA ARG A 91 10.51 7.64 19.85
C ARG A 91 10.70 6.82 18.57
N GLY A 92 9.64 6.35 17.91
CA GLY A 92 9.76 5.53 16.71
C GLY A 92 8.70 5.86 15.67
N LYS A 93 8.62 5.04 14.61
CA LYS A 93 7.57 5.16 13.59
C LYS A 93 6.52 4.07 13.84
N LEU A 94 5.37 4.48 14.37
CA LEU A 94 4.22 3.59 14.57
C LEU A 94 3.29 3.68 13.37
N TYR A 95 2.89 2.52 12.87
CA TYR A 95 1.87 2.37 11.86
C TYR A 95 0.80 1.40 12.38
N ALA A 96 -0.46 1.76 12.21
CA ALA A 96 -1.55 0.87 12.55
C ALA A 96 -2.75 1.08 11.63
N ILE A 97 -3.53 0.03 11.43
CA ILE A 97 -4.82 0.11 10.72
C ILE A 97 -5.80 -0.90 11.30
N SER A 98 -7.07 -0.53 11.40
CA SER A 98 -8.14 -1.46 11.77
C SER A 98 -8.22 -2.61 10.77
N ILE A 99 -8.62 -3.79 11.21
CA ILE A 99 -8.81 -4.97 10.35
C ILE A 99 -10.23 -5.52 10.51
N ASN A 100 -10.70 -6.26 9.50
CA ASN A 100 -12.05 -6.83 9.44
C ASN A 100 -13.16 -5.76 9.56
N THR A 101 -12.87 -4.55 9.07
CA THR A 101 -13.80 -3.42 9.09
C THR A 101 -13.95 -2.87 7.69
N SER A 102 -15.18 -2.53 7.30
CA SER A 102 -15.48 -1.82 6.08
C SER A 102 -15.60 -0.31 6.33
N LEU A 103 -15.01 0.49 5.45
CA LEU A 103 -15.08 1.95 5.50
C LEU A 103 -16.51 2.48 5.31
N GLU A 104 -17.45 1.67 4.84
CA GLU A 104 -18.85 2.05 4.65
C GLU A 104 -19.71 1.75 5.87
N THR A 105 -19.56 0.56 6.47
CA THR A 105 -20.47 0.08 7.51
C THR A 105 -19.92 0.23 8.92
N ASP A 106 -18.60 0.20 9.07
CA ASP A 106 -17.98 0.03 10.38
C ASP A 106 -17.15 1.24 10.79
N ASP A 107 -16.85 1.31 12.09
CA ASP A 107 -15.86 2.22 12.62
C ASP A 107 -14.46 1.76 12.17
N THR A 108 -13.67 2.67 11.61
CA THR A 108 -12.32 2.38 11.10
C THR A 108 -11.31 3.36 11.68
N ALA A 109 -10.06 2.92 11.81
CA ALA A 109 -8.99 3.74 12.36
C ALA A 109 -7.65 3.41 11.70
N SER A 110 -6.81 4.43 11.53
CA SER A 110 -5.42 4.28 11.10
C SER A 110 -4.48 5.22 11.85
N ILE A 111 -3.24 4.81 12.01
CA ILE A 111 -2.15 5.60 12.58
C ILE A 111 -1.03 5.70 11.55
N SER A 112 -0.59 6.92 11.27
CA SER A 112 0.58 7.18 10.43
C SER A 112 1.86 7.35 11.24
N ALA A 113 3.01 7.23 10.56
CA ALA A 113 4.33 7.50 11.16
C ALA A 113 4.47 8.90 11.77
N ALA A 114 3.69 9.87 11.29
CA ALA A 114 3.67 11.22 11.84
C ALA A 114 3.11 11.26 13.27
N GLY A 115 2.41 10.21 13.72
CA GLY A 115 1.67 10.16 14.97
C GLY A 115 0.23 10.67 14.83
N MET A 116 -0.31 10.70 13.62
CA MET A 116 -1.70 11.10 13.39
C MET A 116 -2.60 9.87 13.47
N LEU A 117 -3.53 9.86 14.43
CA LEU A 117 -4.63 8.90 14.49
C LEU A 117 -5.81 9.47 13.70
N THR A 118 -6.19 8.81 12.61
CA THR A 118 -7.37 9.15 11.83
C THR A 118 -8.42 8.07 12.03
N MET A 119 -9.64 8.48 12.39
CA MET A 119 -10.76 7.57 12.61
C MET A 119 -11.94 8.01 11.75
N SER A 120 -12.53 7.08 10.99
CA SER A 120 -13.82 7.28 10.34
C SER A 120 -14.85 6.47 11.11
N ILE A 121 -15.71 7.16 11.85
CA ILE A 121 -16.64 6.58 12.80
C ILE A 121 -18.07 6.93 12.44
N MET A 122 -18.98 6.01 12.73
CA MET A 122 -20.41 6.17 12.57
C MET A 122 -20.92 7.27 13.49
N ARG A 123 -21.97 7.97 13.05
CA ARG A 123 -22.63 9.04 13.80
C ARG A 123 -22.98 8.61 15.22
N GLU A 124 -23.53 7.41 15.38
CA GLU A 124 -23.91 6.89 16.68
C GLU A 124 -22.71 6.71 17.61
N THR A 125 -21.58 6.20 17.08
CA THR A 125 -20.35 6.07 17.85
C THR A 125 -19.79 7.45 18.19
N TYR A 126 -19.80 8.39 17.24
CA TYR A 126 -19.35 9.77 17.45
C TYR A 126 -20.12 10.46 18.58
N GLU A 127 -21.45 10.36 18.58
CA GLU A 127 -22.32 10.96 19.61
C GLU A 127 -22.13 10.33 21.00
N ARG A 128 -21.64 9.09 21.09
CA ARG A 128 -21.33 8.41 22.36
C ARG A 128 -19.96 8.79 22.94
N ILE A 129 -19.05 9.36 22.15
CA ILE A 129 -17.71 9.71 22.64
C ILE A 129 -17.79 11.02 23.42
N GLU A 130 -17.38 11.00 24.68
CA GLU A 130 -17.30 12.19 25.51
C GLU A 130 -15.96 12.91 25.31
N GLY A 131 -16.01 14.18 24.89
CA GLY A 131 -14.81 15.02 24.75
C GLY A 131 -14.98 16.20 23.78
N THR A 132 -13.90 16.96 23.58
CA THR A 132 -13.86 18.10 22.65
C THR A 132 -13.46 17.65 21.25
N LEU A 133 -14.15 16.66 20.70
CA LEU A 133 -13.89 16.20 19.35
C LEU A 133 -14.41 17.21 18.34
N SER A 134 -13.50 17.72 17.50
CA SER A 134 -13.89 18.40 16.27
C SER A 134 -13.86 17.41 15.12
N SER A 135 -15.05 16.96 14.71
CA SER A 135 -15.22 16.30 13.42
C SER A 135 -14.73 17.27 12.33
N GLN A 136 -13.66 16.88 11.64
CA GLN A 136 -13.06 17.73 10.61
C GLN A 136 -13.87 17.69 9.33
N VAL A 137 -14.51 16.54 9.06
CA VAL A 137 -15.35 16.31 7.89
C VAL A 137 -16.50 15.39 8.28
N ARG A 138 -17.66 15.65 7.68
CA ARG A 138 -18.87 14.82 7.75
C ARG A 138 -19.28 14.40 6.36
N THR A 139 -19.87 13.21 6.29
CA THR A 139 -20.52 12.78 5.06
C THR A 139 -21.68 13.70 4.70
N ARG A 140 -21.94 13.86 3.40
CA ARG A 140 -23.11 14.52 2.82
C ARG A 140 -24.42 14.02 3.44
N LYS A 141 -24.50 12.73 3.79
CA LYS A 141 -25.65 12.15 4.50
C LYS A 141 -25.58 12.33 6.02
N GLY A 142 -24.41 12.60 6.57
CA GLY A 142 -24.17 12.79 8.00
C GLY A 142 -24.00 11.48 8.78
N ASP A 143 -23.88 10.34 8.10
CA ASP A 143 -23.83 9.01 8.70
C ASP A 143 -22.44 8.68 9.27
N LYS A 144 -21.38 9.23 8.67
CA LYS A 144 -20.00 9.13 9.16
C LYS A 144 -19.34 10.47 9.46
N HIS A 145 -18.49 10.42 10.49
CA HIS A 145 -17.65 11.50 10.98
C HIS A 145 -16.20 11.06 10.92
N VAL A 146 -15.36 11.88 10.28
CA VAL A 146 -13.91 11.65 10.32
C VAL A 146 -13.26 12.58 11.32
N VAL A 147 -12.50 11.98 12.22
CA VAL A 147 -11.79 12.62 13.32
C VAL A 147 -10.31 12.39 13.13
N LYS A 148 -9.51 13.46 13.26
CA LYS A 148 -8.05 13.36 13.28
C LYS A 148 -7.51 13.88 14.60
N LEU A 149 -6.67 13.09 15.21
CA LEU A 149 -6.01 13.38 16.47
C LEU A 149 -4.50 13.34 16.25
N ASP A 150 -3.81 14.41 16.63
CA ASP A 150 -2.37 14.38 16.73
C ASP A 150 -1.98 13.77 18.08
N LEU A 151 -1.48 12.53 18.05
CA LEU A 151 -1.06 11.80 19.26
C LEU A 151 0.15 12.45 19.94
N LYS A 152 0.92 13.30 19.24
CA LYS A 152 2.07 14.00 19.81
C LYS A 152 1.65 15.27 20.56
N SER A 153 0.44 15.77 20.32
CA SER A 153 -0.12 16.93 21.00
C SER A 153 -0.34 16.64 22.49
N PRO A 154 0.02 17.56 23.41
CA PRO A 154 -0.17 17.35 24.84
C PRO A 154 -1.64 17.22 25.25
N ASP A 155 -2.55 17.82 24.49
CA ASP A 155 -3.97 17.90 24.83
C ASP A 155 -4.80 16.75 24.24
N VAL A 156 -4.17 15.78 23.58
CA VAL A 156 -4.89 14.72 22.85
C VAL A 156 -5.80 13.88 23.76
N ARG A 157 -5.39 13.70 25.03
CA ARG A 157 -6.19 12.95 26.02
C ARG A 157 -7.42 13.71 26.49
N GLU A 158 -7.39 15.04 26.45
CA GLU A 158 -8.57 15.85 26.80
C GLU A 158 -9.61 15.87 25.68
N GLN A 159 -9.21 15.51 24.45
CA GLN A 159 -10.10 15.42 23.30
C GLN A 159 -11.02 14.19 23.35
N ILE A 160 -10.59 13.09 23.98
CA ILE A 160 -11.40 11.89 24.23
C ILE A 160 -11.24 11.48 25.68
N LYS A 161 -12.28 11.69 26.49
CA LYS A 161 -12.27 11.42 27.92
C LYS A 161 -12.77 10.02 28.26
N ASN A 162 -13.93 9.67 27.72
CA ASN A 162 -14.58 8.41 28.00
C ASN A 162 -15.10 7.79 26.71
N THR A 163 -14.65 6.57 26.43
CA THR A 163 -15.12 5.78 25.31
C THR A 163 -14.79 4.31 25.52
N THR A 164 -15.70 3.44 25.08
CA THR A 164 -15.47 1.99 24.98
C THR A 164 -14.97 1.58 23.60
N LEU A 165 -14.71 2.55 22.72
CA LEU A 165 -14.27 2.31 21.35
C LEU A 165 -12.93 1.59 21.34
N ALA A 166 -12.91 0.45 20.66
CA ALA A 166 -11.76 -0.41 20.52
C ALA A 166 -11.76 -1.04 19.13
N PHE A 167 -10.57 -1.25 18.58
CA PHE A 167 -10.39 -1.79 17.24
C PHE A 167 -9.53 -3.04 17.27
N ASP A 168 -9.87 -4.01 16.42
CA ASP A 168 -8.87 -5.00 16.02
C ASP A 168 -7.93 -4.30 15.06
N MET A 169 -6.63 -4.27 15.37
CA MET A 169 -5.64 -3.52 14.59
C MET A 169 -4.48 -4.39 14.11
N LEU A 170 -4.08 -4.17 12.87
CA LEU A 170 -2.77 -4.54 12.36
C LEU A 170 -1.78 -3.44 12.74
N LEU A 171 -0.71 -3.80 13.42
CA LEU A 171 0.25 -2.87 14.01
C LEU A 171 1.66 -3.21 13.55
N ARG A 172 2.42 -2.19 13.18
CA ARG A 172 3.85 -2.28 12.91
C ARG A 172 4.55 -1.12 13.58
N TRP A 173 5.61 -1.41 14.33
CA TRP A 173 6.42 -0.37 14.96
C TRP A 173 7.87 -0.53 14.55
N ILE A 174 8.40 0.52 13.93
CA ILE A 174 9.81 0.62 13.57
C ILE A 174 10.50 1.40 14.69
N PRO A 175 11.41 0.75 15.46
CA PRO A 175 12.15 1.45 16.51
C PRO A 175 13.02 2.55 15.90
N PRO A 176 13.43 3.56 16.68
CA PRO A 176 14.39 4.54 16.19
C PRO A 176 15.69 3.85 15.80
N ASP A 177 16.29 4.31 14.71
CA ASP A 177 17.67 3.95 14.40
C ASP A 177 18.54 4.44 15.56
N ASN A 178 19.32 3.55 16.17
CA ASN A 178 20.28 3.91 17.21
C ASN A 178 21.48 4.68 16.59
N GLU A 179 21.22 5.72 15.81
CA GLU A 179 22.26 6.59 15.29
C GLU A 179 22.69 7.56 16.40
N GLY A 180 23.79 7.23 17.09
CA GLY A 180 24.52 8.21 17.92
C GLY A 180 24.76 7.86 19.39
N GLY A 181 24.84 6.59 19.78
CA GLY A 181 25.26 6.17 21.12
C GLY A 181 26.74 5.82 21.26
N ASN A 182 27.66 6.63 20.72
CA ASN A 182 29.10 6.49 21.00
C ASN A 182 29.49 7.46 22.12
N PHE A 183 28.99 7.20 23.34
CA PHE A 183 29.49 7.83 24.56
C PHE A 183 29.36 6.82 25.70
N ASP A 184 30.52 6.38 26.18
CA ASP A 184 30.80 5.72 27.45
C ASP A 184 29.73 4.79 28.07
N GLY A 185 30.01 3.49 28.01
CA GLY A 185 30.07 2.70 29.25
C GLY A 185 28.78 2.20 29.89
N ASP A 186 27.62 2.27 29.25
CA ASP A 186 26.45 1.50 29.71
C ASP A 186 25.65 0.93 28.53
N SER A 187 25.68 -0.40 28.39
CA SER A 187 24.99 -1.15 27.33
C SER A 187 23.51 -1.30 27.67
N SER A 188 22.81 -0.17 27.80
CA SER A 188 21.41 -0.11 28.17
C SER A 188 20.51 -0.42 26.96
N ALA A 189 20.11 -1.70 26.88
CA ALA A 189 19.00 -2.29 26.13
C ALA A 189 18.70 -1.70 24.73
N ARG A 190 19.26 -2.32 23.69
CA ARG A 190 18.82 -2.13 22.29
C ARG A 190 17.32 -2.39 22.19
N VAL A 191 16.53 -1.33 22.01
CA VAL A 191 15.08 -1.41 21.92
C VAL A 191 14.70 -2.13 20.63
N SER A 192 14.07 -3.29 20.73
CA SER A 192 13.65 -4.09 19.58
C SER A 192 12.17 -3.91 19.28
N SER A 193 11.75 -4.24 18.05
CA SER A 193 10.34 -4.16 17.63
C SER A 193 9.39 -5.01 18.49
N SER A 194 9.88 -6.05 19.18
CA SER A 194 9.12 -6.85 20.16
C SER A 194 8.73 -6.09 21.43
N SER A 195 9.29 -4.90 21.67
CA SER A 195 8.99 -4.12 22.88
C SER A 195 7.53 -3.68 22.92
N ILE A 196 6.92 -3.41 21.76
CA ILE A 196 5.50 -3.02 21.69
C ILE A 196 4.57 -4.19 22.02
N GLU A 197 4.92 -5.40 21.56
CA GLU A 197 4.20 -6.63 21.90
C GLU A 197 4.19 -6.83 23.41
N LYS A 198 5.37 -6.79 24.05
CA LYS A 198 5.51 -6.96 25.50
C LYS A 198 4.71 -5.92 26.28
N TYR A 199 4.70 -4.67 25.82
CA TYR A 199 3.89 -3.62 26.46
C TYR A 199 2.39 -3.93 26.34
N LEU A 200 1.92 -4.28 25.15
CA LEU A 200 0.49 -4.55 24.91
C LEU A 200 0.00 -5.82 25.63
N GLN A 201 0.80 -6.88 25.66
CA GLN A 201 0.46 -8.11 26.38
C GLN A 201 0.57 -7.93 27.90
N ASN A 202 1.70 -7.45 28.41
CA ASN A 202 1.97 -7.48 29.85
C ASN A 202 1.35 -6.29 30.60
N GLN A 203 1.41 -5.08 30.02
CA GLN A 203 0.90 -3.87 30.70
C GLN A 203 -0.57 -3.63 30.39
N CYS A 204 -1.01 -3.94 29.17
CA CYS A 204 -2.38 -3.67 28.73
C CYS A 204 -3.30 -4.91 28.81
N SER A 205 -2.74 -6.10 29.07
CA SER A 205 -3.48 -7.37 29.09
C SER A 205 -4.26 -7.64 27.79
N LEU A 206 -3.70 -7.25 26.64
CA LEU A 206 -4.33 -7.42 25.33
C LEU A 206 -3.83 -8.69 24.62
N LYS A 207 -4.70 -9.27 23.79
CA LYS A 207 -4.34 -10.41 22.93
C LYS A 207 -3.60 -9.91 21.70
N VAL A 208 -2.30 -10.21 21.63
CA VAL A 208 -1.42 -9.86 20.52
C VAL A 208 -0.92 -11.12 19.84
N GLU A 209 -1.03 -11.17 18.52
CA GLU A 209 -0.58 -12.28 17.67
C GLU A 209 0.46 -11.77 16.68
N LEU A 210 1.61 -12.43 16.59
CA LEU A 210 2.61 -12.14 15.56
C LEU A 210 2.13 -12.67 14.21
N ILE A 211 2.13 -11.82 13.19
CA ILE A 211 1.86 -12.21 11.80
C ILE A 211 3.19 -12.41 11.08
N PRO A 212 3.44 -13.60 10.51
CA PRO A 212 4.64 -13.81 9.70
C PRO A 212 4.58 -12.92 8.46
N ALA A 213 5.52 -11.99 8.39
CA ALA A 213 5.76 -11.14 7.23
C ALA A 213 6.71 -11.90 6.28
N GLY A 214 6.15 -12.55 5.25
CA GLY A 214 6.92 -13.27 4.24
C GLY A 214 6.72 -12.69 2.84
N CYS A 215 7.71 -12.93 1.98
CA CYS A 215 7.57 -12.77 0.53
C CYS A 215 7.24 -14.14 -0.08
N GLN A 216 6.30 -14.15 -1.02
CA GLN A 216 6.01 -15.31 -1.86
C GLN A 216 6.63 -15.06 -3.23
N LYS A 217 7.51 -15.97 -3.64
CA LYS A 217 8.10 -16.00 -4.98
C LYS A 217 7.33 -16.96 -5.86
N VAL A 218 6.95 -16.51 -7.04
CA VAL A 218 6.34 -17.34 -8.09
C VAL A 218 7.23 -17.23 -9.33
N LEU A 219 7.63 -18.38 -9.86
CA LEU A 219 8.38 -18.47 -11.11
C LEU A 219 7.47 -19.09 -12.16
N ARG A 220 7.27 -18.40 -13.27
CA ARG A 220 6.56 -18.91 -14.44
C ARG A 220 7.55 -19.16 -15.57
N HIS A 221 7.25 -20.15 -16.39
CA HIS A 221 8.09 -20.57 -17.50
C HIS A 221 7.35 -20.43 -18.82
N ASP A 222 8.09 -20.20 -19.90
CA ASP A 222 7.59 -20.17 -21.28
C ASP A 222 6.41 -19.19 -21.51
N GLU A 223 6.47 -18.03 -20.84
CA GLU A 223 5.45 -16.98 -20.93
C GLU A 223 5.71 -16.05 -22.12
N SER A 224 4.63 -15.69 -22.84
CA SER A 224 4.69 -14.73 -23.94
C SER A 224 4.43 -13.31 -23.42
N ILE A 225 5.49 -12.54 -23.25
CA ILE A 225 5.40 -11.20 -22.65
C ILE A 225 5.08 -10.13 -23.71
N PRO A 226 4.21 -9.17 -23.40
CA PRO A 226 3.94 -8.02 -24.27
C PRO A 226 5.19 -7.16 -24.50
N VAL A 227 5.37 -6.68 -25.74
CA VAL A 227 6.46 -5.78 -26.10
C VAL A 227 5.91 -4.37 -26.30
N LEU A 228 6.47 -3.41 -25.57
CA LEU A 228 6.22 -1.99 -25.78
C LEU A 228 7.10 -1.45 -26.91
N ARG A 229 6.57 -0.45 -27.62
CA ARG A 229 7.35 0.30 -28.61
C ARG A 229 8.41 1.15 -27.90
N SER A 230 9.68 0.99 -28.26
CA SER A 230 10.74 1.91 -27.81
C SER A 230 10.62 3.26 -28.49
N ALA A 231 10.80 4.33 -27.72
CA ALA A 231 10.78 5.71 -28.19
C ALA A 231 11.88 6.02 -29.23
N THR A 232 12.91 5.17 -29.31
CA THR A 232 14.06 5.32 -30.22
C THR A 232 13.87 4.62 -31.57
N SER A 233 12.81 3.80 -31.73
CA SER A 233 12.53 3.06 -32.97
C SER A 233 11.87 3.95 -34.04
N LYS A 234 12.54 4.12 -35.18
CA LYS A 234 11.96 4.75 -36.37
C LYS A 234 10.76 3.92 -36.86
N ALA A 235 9.73 4.62 -37.34
CA ALA A 235 8.41 4.09 -37.67
C ALA A 235 8.36 3.24 -38.96
N ASP A 236 9.25 2.25 -39.09
CA ASP A 236 9.41 1.47 -40.34
C ASP A 236 9.05 -0.02 -40.21
N SER A 237 8.45 -0.49 -39.11
CA SER A 237 7.91 -1.88 -39.05
C SER A 237 6.38 -1.91 -39.03
N ASN A 238 5.80 -2.79 -39.86
CA ASN A 238 4.37 -3.11 -39.98
C ASN A 238 3.80 -3.83 -38.73
N GLU A 239 4.47 -3.69 -37.59
CA GLU A 239 4.22 -4.43 -36.36
C GLU A 239 3.35 -3.61 -35.41
N THR A 240 2.26 -4.21 -34.94
CA THR A 240 1.39 -3.65 -33.91
C THR A 240 1.99 -3.93 -32.54
N TYR A 241 2.55 -2.91 -31.89
CA TYR A 241 3.07 -3.02 -30.52
C TYR A 241 1.94 -2.94 -29.50
N CYS A 242 2.15 -3.53 -28.32
CA CYS A 242 1.20 -3.43 -27.22
C CYS A 242 1.12 -1.99 -26.70
N THR A 243 -0.10 -1.56 -26.36
CA THR A 243 -0.32 -0.30 -25.66
C THR A 243 0.07 -0.43 -24.19
N GLN A 244 0.33 0.70 -23.53
CA GLN A 244 0.62 0.71 -22.09
C GLN A 244 -0.58 0.27 -21.24
N GLU A 245 -1.81 0.40 -21.76
CA GLU A 245 -3.04 -0.04 -21.09
C GLU A 245 -3.18 -1.56 -21.15
N GLU A 246 -2.92 -2.17 -22.30
CA GLU A 246 -2.89 -3.63 -22.45
C GLU A 246 -1.79 -4.26 -21.59
N LEU A 247 -0.60 -3.64 -21.51
CA LEU A 247 0.45 -4.10 -20.62
C LEU A 247 0.03 -4.00 -19.15
N LEU A 248 -0.65 -2.92 -18.76
CA LEU A 248 -1.17 -2.76 -17.40
C LEU A 248 -2.17 -3.86 -17.05
N GLU A 249 -3.06 -4.22 -17.98
CA GLU A 249 -4.00 -5.33 -17.83
C GLU A 249 -3.28 -6.68 -17.71
N TYR A 250 -2.30 -6.94 -18.57
CA TYR A 250 -1.46 -8.14 -18.51
C TYR A 250 -0.73 -8.29 -17.17
N ILE A 251 -0.13 -7.20 -16.66
CA ILE A 251 0.50 -7.18 -15.34
C ILE A 251 -0.55 -7.49 -14.26
N GLY A 252 -1.77 -6.96 -14.40
CA GLY A 252 -2.89 -7.28 -13.51
C GLY A 252 -3.17 -8.77 -13.44
N LEU A 253 -3.20 -9.46 -14.59
CA LEU A 253 -3.38 -10.92 -14.65
C LEU A 253 -2.25 -11.65 -13.91
N LEU A 254 -0.99 -11.26 -14.15
CA LEU A 254 0.16 -11.87 -13.48
C LEU A 254 0.11 -11.66 -11.97
N VAL A 255 -0.24 -10.45 -11.51
CA VAL A 255 -0.32 -10.13 -10.08
C VAL A 255 -1.44 -10.90 -9.37
N LEU A 256 -2.52 -11.20 -10.09
CA LEU A 256 -3.64 -11.99 -9.58
C LEU A 256 -3.44 -13.51 -9.74
N ASP A 257 -2.27 -13.93 -10.24
CA ASP A 257 -1.95 -15.32 -10.54
C ASP A 257 -2.92 -15.96 -11.55
N CYS A 258 -3.46 -15.16 -12.48
CA CYS A 258 -4.33 -15.63 -13.55
C CYS A 258 -3.54 -16.28 -14.70
N ASP A 259 -4.22 -17.13 -15.48
CA ASP A 259 -3.68 -17.65 -16.73
C ASP A 259 -3.68 -16.56 -17.80
N THR A 260 -2.56 -16.44 -18.50
CA THR A 260 -2.31 -15.47 -19.57
C THR A 260 -2.67 -16.04 -20.96
N VAL A 261 -2.85 -17.35 -21.05
CA VAL A 261 -3.15 -18.06 -22.29
C VAL A 261 -4.66 -18.19 -22.47
N GLY A 262 -5.15 -17.71 -23.61
CA GLY A 262 -6.54 -17.86 -24.01
C GLY A 262 -6.89 -19.34 -24.22
N THR A 263 -8.01 -19.76 -23.64
CA THR A 263 -8.59 -21.09 -23.82
C THR A 263 -10.08 -20.90 -24.11
N GLU A 264 -10.53 -21.43 -25.26
CA GLU A 264 -11.81 -21.12 -25.92
C GLU A 264 -13.07 -21.20 -25.01
N TYR A 265 -12.99 -21.90 -23.88
CA TYR A 265 -14.09 -22.10 -22.92
C TYR A 265 -13.82 -21.61 -21.49
N ILE A 266 -12.59 -21.18 -21.17
CA ILE A 266 -12.18 -20.83 -19.80
C ILE A 266 -11.60 -19.41 -19.74
N ASN A 267 -10.80 -19.01 -20.73
CA ASN A 267 -10.16 -17.70 -20.77
C ASN A 267 -10.28 -17.07 -22.17
N SER A 268 -11.04 -15.99 -22.28
CA SER A 268 -11.16 -15.20 -23.52
C SER A 268 -10.11 -14.09 -23.64
N TYR A 269 -9.18 -14.00 -22.69
CA TYR A 269 -8.15 -12.96 -22.72
C TYR A 269 -7.19 -13.17 -23.90
N THR A 270 -6.99 -12.11 -24.67
CA THR A 270 -6.08 -12.08 -25.81
C THR A 270 -5.40 -10.72 -25.88
N ILE A 271 -4.13 -10.71 -26.25
CA ILE A 271 -3.35 -9.49 -26.48
C ILE A 271 -3.18 -9.33 -27.98
N GLU A 272 -3.57 -8.18 -28.53
CA GLU A 272 -3.51 -7.93 -29.98
C GLU A 272 -2.12 -7.49 -30.47
N GLY A 273 -1.24 -7.05 -29.56
CA GLY A 273 0.10 -6.56 -29.90
C GLY A 273 1.21 -7.62 -29.89
N CYS A 274 2.40 -7.23 -30.36
CA CYS A 274 3.59 -8.08 -30.40
C CYS A 274 3.95 -8.64 -29.03
N GLN A 275 4.21 -9.95 -29.01
CA GLN A 275 4.67 -10.68 -27.84
C GLN A 275 6.05 -11.30 -28.09
N ARG A 276 6.84 -11.42 -27.03
CA ARG A 276 8.14 -12.10 -27.04
C ARG A 276 8.10 -13.29 -26.09
N PRO A 277 8.51 -14.49 -26.52
CA PRO A 277 8.63 -15.62 -25.60
C PRO A 277 9.77 -15.34 -24.60
N THR A 278 9.49 -15.59 -23.33
CA THR A 278 10.46 -15.47 -22.23
C THR A 278 10.56 -16.80 -21.52
N GLU A 279 11.78 -17.30 -21.34
CA GLU A 279 12.02 -18.59 -20.68
C GLU A 279 11.55 -18.61 -19.21
N THR A 280 11.69 -17.48 -18.52
CA THR A 280 11.38 -17.35 -17.10
C THR A 280 10.79 -15.98 -16.78
N LEU A 281 9.72 -15.94 -16.01
CA LEU A 281 9.13 -14.72 -15.46
C LEU A 281 9.02 -14.86 -13.93
N SER A 282 9.64 -13.93 -13.22
CA SER A 282 9.67 -13.94 -11.75
C SER A 282 8.67 -12.94 -11.19
N ILE A 283 7.86 -13.40 -10.24
CA ILE A 283 6.90 -12.57 -9.51
C ILE A 283 7.20 -12.66 -8.01
N LEU A 284 7.30 -11.51 -7.36
CA LEU A 284 7.48 -11.40 -5.90
C LEU A 284 6.26 -10.73 -5.30
N HIS A 285 5.55 -11.44 -4.43
CA HIS A 285 4.41 -10.91 -3.68
C HIS A 285 4.78 -10.70 -2.21
N ARG A 286 4.41 -9.54 -1.68
CA ARG A 286 4.52 -9.23 -0.26
C ARG A 286 3.19 -8.68 0.21
N ARG A 287 2.59 -9.30 1.24
CA ARG A 287 1.34 -8.84 1.88
C ARG A 287 1.56 -8.51 3.33
N GLY A 288 1.05 -7.39 3.81
CA GLY A 288 1.17 -6.96 5.19
C GLY A 288 1.05 -5.46 5.31
N LEU A 289 1.79 -4.86 6.24
CA LEU A 289 1.80 -3.42 6.43
C LEU A 289 3.13 -2.85 5.95
N ILE A 290 3.14 -2.41 4.69
CA ILE A 290 4.33 -2.00 3.95
C ILE A 290 4.39 -0.47 3.91
N THR A 291 5.56 0.06 4.21
CA THR A 291 5.82 1.49 4.30
C THR A 291 6.18 2.08 2.95
N ALA A 292 5.96 3.38 2.83
CA ALA A 292 6.43 4.18 1.71
C ALA A 292 7.95 4.00 1.46
N ASP A 293 8.75 4.11 2.52
CA ASP A 293 10.22 4.05 2.42
C ASP A 293 10.70 2.72 1.78
N GLU A 294 10.11 1.58 2.16
CA GLU A 294 10.43 0.25 1.59
C GLU A 294 10.10 0.17 0.10
N ILE A 295 8.93 0.68 -0.30
CA ILE A 295 8.52 0.71 -1.70
C ILE A 295 9.49 1.57 -2.52
N LYS A 296 9.92 2.70 -1.97
CA LYS A 296 10.90 3.56 -2.63
C LYS A 296 12.23 2.85 -2.84
N CYS A 297 12.72 2.08 -1.85
CA CYS A 297 13.90 1.24 -2.01
C CYS A 297 13.72 0.22 -3.16
N CYS A 298 12.57 -0.45 -3.20
CA CYS A 298 12.24 -1.40 -4.27
C CYS A 298 12.26 -0.72 -5.66
N ILE A 299 11.65 0.46 -5.81
CA ILE A 299 11.64 1.19 -7.08
C ILE A 299 13.07 1.53 -7.51
N LEU A 300 13.90 2.03 -6.58
CA LEU A 300 15.29 2.38 -6.90
C LEU A 300 16.10 1.15 -7.37
N ARG A 301 15.90 0.00 -6.72
CA ARG A 301 16.53 -1.26 -7.10
C ARG A 301 16.09 -1.75 -8.47
N LEU A 302 14.80 -1.66 -8.78
CA LEU A 302 14.27 -2.03 -10.09
C LEU A 302 14.77 -1.10 -11.20
N VAL A 303 14.88 0.20 -10.93
CA VAL A 303 15.50 1.16 -11.85
C VAL A 303 16.96 0.82 -12.11
N GLU A 304 17.70 0.46 -11.07
CA GLU A 304 19.10 0.04 -11.21
C GLU A 304 19.23 -1.24 -12.05
N LEU A 305 18.36 -2.22 -11.83
CA LEU A 305 18.32 -3.45 -12.65
C LEU A 305 18.10 -3.14 -14.13
N VAL A 306 17.09 -2.31 -14.45
CA VAL A 306 16.80 -1.92 -15.83
C VAL A 306 18.00 -1.19 -16.43
N ASN A 307 18.64 -0.28 -15.69
CA ASN A 307 19.80 0.47 -16.16
C ASN A 307 21.01 -0.43 -16.46
N GLN A 308 21.27 -1.44 -15.64
CA GLN A 308 22.35 -2.41 -15.86
C GLN A 308 22.11 -3.25 -17.13
N GLN A 309 20.83 -3.52 -17.45
CA GLN A 309 20.41 -4.37 -18.56
C GLN A 309 20.14 -3.57 -19.86
N ILE A 310 20.40 -2.26 -19.89
CA ILE A 310 20.33 -1.42 -21.11
C ILE A 310 21.24 -1.98 -22.21
N SER A 311 22.41 -2.52 -21.84
CA SER A 311 23.41 -2.99 -22.81
C SER A 311 23.08 -4.36 -23.40
N SER A 312 22.24 -5.15 -22.72
CA SER A 312 21.91 -6.54 -23.08
C SER A 312 20.56 -6.69 -23.79
N GLY A 313 19.68 -5.67 -23.73
CA GLY A 313 18.37 -5.69 -24.39
C GLY A 313 17.46 -6.86 -23.97
N THR A 314 17.74 -7.47 -22.81
CA THR A 314 17.12 -8.73 -22.39
C THR A 314 15.83 -8.49 -21.61
N LEU A 315 15.75 -7.40 -20.85
CA LEU A 315 14.59 -7.02 -20.03
C LEU A 315 13.83 -5.85 -20.68
N PRO A 316 12.66 -6.07 -21.29
CA PRO A 316 11.92 -5.00 -21.98
C PRO A 316 11.25 -4.03 -21.00
N TRP A 317 10.81 -4.53 -19.84
CA TRP A 317 10.14 -3.75 -18.80
C TRP A 317 10.20 -4.52 -17.47
N VAL A 318 10.06 -3.83 -16.36
CA VAL A 318 9.74 -4.41 -15.05
C VAL A 318 8.56 -3.65 -14.45
N ALA A 319 7.75 -4.33 -13.65
CA ALA A 319 6.57 -3.73 -13.06
C ALA A 319 6.53 -3.88 -11.55
N LEU A 320 6.03 -2.84 -10.89
CA LEU A 320 5.73 -2.81 -9.46
C LEU A 320 4.27 -2.40 -9.31
N HIS A 321 3.45 -3.29 -8.77
CA HIS A 321 2.08 -3.01 -8.38
C HIS A 321 1.98 -2.86 -6.86
N VAL A 322 1.32 -1.81 -6.39
CA VAL A 322 1.14 -1.53 -4.97
C VAL A 322 -0.34 -1.28 -4.71
N GLN A 323 -0.88 -2.00 -3.72
CA GLN A 323 -2.26 -1.87 -3.28
C GLN A 323 -2.32 -1.29 -1.86
N GLY A 324 -3.26 -0.37 -1.65
CA GLY A 324 -3.56 0.25 -0.36
C GLY A 324 -4.51 -0.59 0.48
N PHE A 325 -4.82 -0.09 1.67
CA PHE A 325 -5.87 -0.68 2.48
C PHE A 325 -7.22 -0.07 2.09
N PRO A 326 -8.24 -0.91 1.83
CA PRO A 326 -9.56 -0.41 1.43
C PRO A 326 -10.30 0.32 2.56
N ASN A 327 -9.89 0.07 3.79
CA ASN A 327 -10.48 0.62 5.00
C ASN A 327 -9.62 1.72 5.64
N GLU A 328 -8.64 2.27 4.91
CA GLU A 328 -7.87 3.42 5.37
C GLU A 328 -8.72 4.70 5.27
N PRO A 329 -9.02 5.38 6.39
CA PRO A 329 -9.73 6.64 6.34
C PRO A 329 -8.81 7.75 5.79
N ARG A 330 -8.86 7.99 4.49
CA ARG A 330 -8.07 9.05 3.82
C ARG A 330 -8.83 10.37 3.72
N MET A 331 -8.06 11.45 3.82
CA MET A 331 -8.49 12.79 3.46
C MET A 331 -7.57 13.31 2.37
N ASP A 332 -8.14 13.77 1.26
CA ASP A 332 -7.37 14.53 0.27
C ASP A 332 -6.92 15.86 0.90
N SER A 333 -5.64 16.17 0.82
CA SER A 333 -5.07 17.40 1.41
C SER A 333 -5.40 18.65 0.59
N GLY A 334 -5.80 18.48 -0.68
CA GLY A 334 -6.12 19.60 -1.58
C GLY A 334 -7.58 20.05 -1.56
N ARG A 335 -8.49 19.21 -1.07
CA ARG A 335 -9.90 19.52 -0.89
C ARG A 335 -10.29 19.04 0.49
N GLN A 336 -10.86 19.89 1.33
CA GLN A 336 -11.60 19.48 2.54
C GLN A 336 -12.88 18.69 2.15
N ARG A 337 -12.76 17.70 1.28
CA ARG A 337 -13.81 16.83 0.78
C ARG A 337 -13.34 15.40 0.95
N GLU A 338 -14.29 14.56 1.29
CA GLU A 338 -14.13 13.13 1.44
C GLU A 338 -13.70 12.51 0.11
N CYS A 339 -12.53 11.88 0.07
CA CYS A 339 -12.27 10.80 -0.87
C CYS A 339 -12.64 9.50 -0.15
N GLY A 340 -13.57 8.71 -0.72
CA GLY A 340 -13.71 7.31 -0.32
C GLY A 340 -14.72 6.97 0.79
N VAL A 341 -15.55 7.89 1.29
CA VAL A 341 -16.54 7.52 2.33
C VAL A 341 -17.82 6.91 1.77
N TYR A 342 -18.05 6.97 0.44
CA TYR A 342 -19.29 6.46 -0.17
C TYR A 342 -19.20 5.07 -0.80
N TRP A 343 -17.99 4.60 -1.11
CA TRP A 343 -17.75 3.33 -1.78
C TRP A 343 -16.37 2.82 -1.39
N ASN A 344 -16.24 1.51 -1.10
CA ASN A 344 -15.00 0.77 -0.85
C ASN A 344 -13.81 1.42 -1.56
N HIS A 345 -13.11 2.29 -0.85
CA HIS A 345 -12.03 3.09 -1.40
C HIS A 345 -10.85 2.16 -1.61
N ASP A 346 -10.66 1.67 -2.83
CA ASP A 346 -9.45 0.94 -3.18
C ASP A 346 -8.51 1.86 -3.95
N SER A 347 -7.29 1.99 -3.46
CA SER A 347 -6.25 2.78 -4.10
C SER A 347 -5.09 1.87 -4.44
N ALA A 348 -4.80 1.79 -5.74
CA ALA A 348 -3.66 1.06 -6.24
C ALA A 348 -2.86 1.92 -7.21
N TYR A 349 -1.57 1.62 -7.33
CA TYR A 349 -0.77 2.16 -8.41
C TYR A 349 0.17 1.10 -8.96
N THR A 350 0.39 1.18 -10.26
CA THR A 350 1.34 0.34 -10.98
C THR A 350 2.38 1.25 -11.61
N ALA A 351 3.64 1.00 -11.28
CA ALA A 351 4.78 1.60 -11.95
C ALA A 351 5.34 0.60 -12.94
N ILE A 352 5.43 1.00 -14.21
CA ILE A 352 6.06 0.25 -15.29
C ILE A 352 7.36 0.97 -15.63
N ILE A 353 8.47 0.25 -15.48
CA ILE A 353 9.82 0.79 -15.64
C ILE A 353 10.42 0.16 -16.89
N THR A 354 10.83 1.00 -17.83
CA THR A 354 11.48 0.62 -19.08
C THR A 354 12.83 1.33 -19.19
N CYS A 355 13.67 0.93 -20.16
CA CYS A 355 14.94 1.60 -20.41
C CYS A 355 14.79 3.08 -20.79
N ASP A 356 13.70 3.43 -21.48
CA ASP A 356 13.46 4.78 -21.98
C ASP A 356 12.65 5.63 -20.99
N GLU A 357 11.66 5.01 -20.31
CA GLU A 357 10.65 5.72 -19.55
C GLU A 357 10.22 5.00 -18.26
N LEU A 358 9.87 5.80 -17.25
CA LEU A 358 9.08 5.37 -16.10
C LEU A 358 7.65 5.85 -16.30
N VAL A 359 6.73 4.91 -16.52
CA VAL A 359 5.30 5.19 -16.68
C VAL A 359 4.59 4.77 -15.41
N GLN A 360 3.80 5.68 -14.85
CA GLN A 360 3.00 5.41 -13.66
C GLN A 360 1.51 5.51 -13.98
N TRP A 361 0.80 4.48 -13.54
CA TRP A 361 -0.65 4.45 -13.48
C TRP A 361 -1.06 4.45 -12.02
N SER A 362 -1.84 5.43 -11.59
CA SER A 362 -2.52 5.37 -10.30
C SER A 362 -4.02 5.29 -10.56
N LYS A 363 -4.66 4.30 -9.93
CA LYS A 363 -6.08 4.06 -10.01
C LYS A 363 -6.67 4.13 -8.60
N VAL A 364 -7.66 4.99 -8.44
CA VAL A 364 -8.39 5.13 -7.19
C VAL A 364 -9.87 4.90 -7.46
N PHE A 365 -10.45 3.92 -6.78
CA PHE A 365 -11.87 3.61 -6.79
C PHE A 365 -12.60 4.34 -5.66
N GLY A 366 -13.89 4.62 -5.86
CA GLY A 366 -14.74 5.22 -4.81
C GLY A 366 -14.58 6.73 -4.62
N CYS A 367 -13.92 7.42 -5.56
CA CYS A 367 -13.85 8.88 -5.59
C CYS A 367 -15.04 9.48 -6.36
N HIS A 368 -15.89 10.28 -5.69
CA HIS A 368 -16.86 11.16 -6.33
C HIS A 368 -16.27 12.57 -6.49
N THR A 369 -16.41 13.17 -7.67
CA THR A 369 -15.95 14.54 -7.99
C THR A 369 -16.78 15.65 -7.35
#